data_AF-A0A959CSM8-F1
#
_entry.id   AF-A0A959CSM8-F1
#
_cell.length_a   1.000
_cell.length_b   1.000
_cell.length_c   1.000
_cell.angle_alpha   90.00
_cell.angle_beta   90.00
_cell.angle_gamma   90.00
#
_symmetry.space_group_name_H-M   'P 1'
#
loop_
_entity.id
_entity.type
_entity.pdbx_description
1 polymer ?
#
loop_
_entity_poly.entity_id
_entity_poly.type
_entity_poly.pdbx_seq_one_letter_code
_entity_poly.pdbx_strand_id
1 'polypeptide(L)'
;TEYFYRNYIKEHPEAEVDEHDFQYPGPKPRSKEETILMLADSIEAACKSLKNPTEEGLWSLIDKIISGKITMGQLEHSNMSFKELEECKAVFKQMMKSVHHVRIEYPEEKTEKEQEEEPQK
;
A
#
# COMPACT_ATOMS: atom_id res chain seq x y z
N THR A 1 -8.31 -4.38 -9.33
CA THR A 1 -9.25 -5.33 -9.95
C THR A 1 -10.33 -5.75 -8.96
N GLU A 2 -9.99 -6.46 -7.87
CA GLU A 2 -10.98 -6.89 -6.84
C GLU A 2 -11.78 -5.74 -6.20
N TYR A 3 -11.15 -4.57 -5.99
CA TYR A 3 -11.84 -3.39 -5.45
C TYR A 3 -12.98 -2.91 -6.36
N PHE A 4 -12.75 -2.82 -7.67
CA PHE A 4 -13.75 -2.35 -8.63
C PHE A 4 -14.88 -3.36 -8.77
N TYR A 5 -14.56 -4.65 -8.81
CA TYR A 5 -15.57 -5.72 -8.81
C TYR A 5 -16.45 -5.66 -7.56
N ARG A 6 -15.84 -5.59 -6.37
CA ARG A 6 -16.58 -5.49 -5.09
C ARG A 6 -17.41 -4.22 -4.99
N ASN A 7 -16.89 -3.08 -5.46
CA ASN A 7 -17.65 -1.84 -5.46
C ASN A 7 -18.85 -1.93 -6.42
N TYR A 8 -18.65 -2.51 -7.60
CA TYR A 8 -19.71 -2.72 -8.59
C TYR A 8 -20.82 -3.63 -8.08
N ILE A 9 -20.49 -4.80 -7.51
CA ILE A 9 -21.50 -5.71 -6.93
C ILE A 9 -22.25 -5.06 -5.76
N LYS A 10 -21.58 -4.20 -4.99
CA LYS A 10 -22.22 -3.45 -3.90
C LYS A 10 -23.21 -2.41 -4.40
N GLU A 11 -22.90 -1.74 -5.52
CA GLU A 11 -23.77 -0.74 -6.16
C GLU A 11 -24.86 -1.38 -7.03
N HIS A 12 -24.63 -2.61 -7.52
CA HIS A 12 -25.53 -3.37 -8.38
C HIS A 12 -25.71 -4.81 -7.86
N PRO A 13 -26.48 -5.02 -6.76
CA PRO A 13 -26.61 -6.33 -6.11
C PRO A 13 -27.26 -7.40 -6.97
N GLU A 14 -28.02 -7.00 -7.98
CA GLU A 14 -28.80 -7.88 -8.86
C GLU A 14 -28.16 -8.07 -10.25
N ALA A 15 -26.99 -7.49 -10.48
CA ALA A 15 -26.26 -7.66 -11.72
C ALA A 15 -25.45 -8.96 -11.69
N GLU A 16 -25.65 -9.82 -12.69
CA GLU A 16 -24.71 -10.91 -13.00
C GLU A 16 -23.56 -10.32 -13.82
N VAL A 17 -22.37 -10.29 -13.24
CA VAL A 17 -21.16 -9.70 -13.82
C VAL A 17 -20.04 -10.70 -13.69
N ASP A 18 -19.29 -10.90 -14.77
CA ASP A 18 -18.12 -11.76 -14.72
C ASP A 18 -16.99 -11.03 -13.98
N GLU A 19 -16.39 -11.70 -12.99
CA GLU A 19 -15.22 -11.17 -12.30
C GLU A 19 -14.06 -10.88 -13.28
N HIS A 20 -13.98 -11.61 -14.40
CA HIS A 20 -12.97 -11.40 -15.44
C HIS A 20 -13.06 -10.01 -16.08
N ASP A 21 -14.23 -9.38 -16.15
CA ASP A 21 -14.41 -8.04 -16.71
C ASP A 21 -13.70 -6.96 -15.88
N PHE A 22 -13.38 -7.26 -14.63
CA PHE A 22 -12.67 -6.36 -13.70
C PHE A 22 -11.20 -6.74 -13.52
N GLN A 23 -10.71 -7.74 -14.26
CA GLN A 23 -9.31 -8.16 -14.25
C GLN A 23 -8.54 -7.49 -15.39
N TYR A 24 -7.26 -7.20 -15.16
CA TYR A 24 -6.42 -6.71 -16.25
C TYR A 24 -6.23 -7.84 -17.29
N PRO A 25 -6.42 -7.55 -18.59
CA PRO A 25 -6.22 -8.55 -19.63
C PRO A 25 -4.73 -8.85 -19.72
N GLY A 26 -4.35 -10.10 -19.45
CA GLY A 26 -2.97 -10.52 -19.57
C GLY A 26 -2.71 -11.88 -18.95
N PRO A 27 -1.66 -12.57 -19.40
CA PRO A 27 -1.20 -13.77 -18.73
C PRO A 27 -0.70 -13.41 -17.33
N LYS A 28 -0.73 -14.40 -16.43
CA LYS A 28 0.04 -14.32 -15.17
C LYS A 28 1.52 -14.00 -15.47
N PRO A 29 2.21 -13.26 -14.57
CA PRO A 29 3.61 -12.91 -14.72
C PRO A 29 4.48 -14.16 -14.90
N ARG A 30 5.38 -14.11 -15.88
CA ARG A 30 6.29 -15.20 -16.28
C ARG A 30 7.74 -14.91 -15.91
N SER A 31 8.03 -13.67 -15.53
CA SER A 31 9.35 -13.23 -15.07
C SER A 31 9.26 -12.56 -13.71
N LYS A 32 10.41 -12.45 -13.02
CA LYS A 32 10.48 -11.78 -11.71
C LYS A 32 10.14 -10.30 -11.86
N GLU A 33 10.57 -9.69 -12.95
CA GLU A 33 10.34 -8.29 -13.31
C GLU A 33 8.85 -8.00 -13.50
N GLU A 34 8.13 -8.90 -14.20
CA GLU A 34 6.68 -8.79 -14.37
C GLU A 34 5.94 -8.93 -13.03
N THR A 35 6.39 -9.83 -12.15
CA THR A 35 5.85 -9.93 -10.79
C THR A 35 6.07 -8.64 -10.01
N ILE A 36 7.28 -8.08 -10.03
CA ILE A 36 7.59 -6.82 -9.34
C ILE A 36 6.73 -5.68 -9.90
N LEU A 37 6.56 -5.60 -11.22
CA LEU A 37 5.71 -4.61 -11.88
C LEU A 37 4.25 -4.73 -11.44
N MET A 38 3.69 -5.95 -11.43
CA MET A 38 2.33 -6.21 -10.96
C MET A 38 2.14 -5.78 -9.49
N LEU A 39 3.11 -6.12 -8.63
CA LEU A 39 3.05 -5.78 -7.21
C LEU A 39 3.15 -4.26 -7.02
N ALA A 40 4.05 -3.60 -7.75
CA ALA A 40 4.23 -2.14 -7.69
C ALA A 40 2.94 -1.39 -8.06
N ASP A 41 2.30 -1.77 -9.17
CA ASP A 41 1.03 -1.18 -9.61
C ASP A 41 -0.09 -1.40 -8.57
N SER A 42 -0.21 -2.65 -8.09
CA SER A 42 -1.24 -2.99 -7.08
C SER A 42 -1.05 -2.23 -5.78
N ILE A 43 0.20 -2.08 -5.32
CA ILE A 43 0.54 -1.38 -4.08
C ILE A 43 0.33 0.13 -4.24
N GLU A 44 0.81 0.76 -5.32
CA GLU A 44 0.63 2.20 -5.55
C GLU A 44 -0.85 2.57 -5.58
N ALA A 45 -1.65 1.85 -6.36
CA ALA A 45 -3.08 2.11 -6.49
C ALA A 45 -3.80 1.99 -5.14
N ALA A 46 -3.45 0.98 -4.34
CA ALA A 46 -4.03 0.78 -3.03
C ALA A 46 -3.61 1.86 -2.03
N CYS A 47 -2.32 2.21 -2.00
CA CYS A 47 -1.80 3.22 -1.08
C CYS A 47 -2.35 4.62 -1.39
N LYS A 48 -2.54 4.95 -2.68
CA LYS A 48 -3.16 6.20 -3.13
C LYS A 48 -4.59 6.40 -2.62
N SER A 49 -5.30 5.31 -2.35
CA SER A 49 -6.68 5.36 -1.84
C SER A 49 -6.78 5.61 -0.32
N LEU A 50 -5.66 5.52 0.42
CA LEU A 50 -5.63 5.77 1.87
C LEU A 50 -5.78 7.26 2.17
N LYS A 51 -6.79 7.63 2.97
CA LYS A 51 -7.01 9.02 3.38
C LYS A 51 -5.96 9.51 4.39
N ASN A 52 -5.60 8.69 5.37
CA ASN A 52 -4.62 8.98 6.42
C ASN A 52 -3.67 7.79 6.57
N PRO A 53 -2.59 7.71 5.76
CA PRO A 53 -1.68 6.58 5.80
C PRO A 53 -0.82 6.62 7.08
N THR A 54 -1.02 5.66 7.97
CA THR A 54 -0.08 5.36 9.06
C THR A 54 0.95 4.32 8.60
N GLU A 55 2.13 4.28 9.22
CA GLU A 55 3.17 3.31 8.87
C GLU A 55 2.69 1.86 9.05
N GLU A 56 2.04 1.56 10.17
CA GLU A 56 1.44 0.25 10.44
C GLU A 56 0.34 -0.11 9.43
N GLY A 57 -0.52 0.85 9.08
CA GLY A 57 -1.59 0.66 8.11
C GLY A 57 -1.04 0.38 6.71
N LEU A 58 0.03 1.08 6.32
CA LEU A 58 0.71 0.89 5.05
C LEU A 58 1.36 -0.49 4.96
N TRP A 59 2.04 -0.92 6.02
CA TRP A 59 2.66 -2.25 6.08
C TRP A 59 1.63 -3.36 6.01
N SER A 60 0.56 -3.25 6.78
CA SER A 60 -0.54 -4.22 6.77
C SER A 60 -1.18 -4.30 5.38
N LEU A 61 -1.36 -3.15 4.72
CA LEU A 61 -1.91 -3.11 3.36
C LEU A 61 -0.99 -3.81 2.35
N ILE A 62 0.31 -3.52 2.38
CA ILE A 62 1.30 -4.17 1.50
C ILE A 62 1.31 -5.68 1.73
N ASP A 63 1.36 -6.12 2.99
CA ASP A 63 1.36 -7.54 3.34
C ASP A 63 0.09 -8.23 2.83
N LYS A 64 -1.08 -7.61 3.02
CA LYS A 64 -2.37 -8.11 2.53
C LYS A 64 -2.41 -8.26 1.01
N ILE A 65 -1.88 -7.28 0.27
CA ILE A 65 -1.85 -7.33 -1.20
C ILE A 65 -0.97 -8.49 -1.68
N ILE A 66 0.25 -8.59 -1.14
CA ILE A 66 1.19 -9.64 -1.53
C ILE A 66 0.62 -11.02 -1.18
N SER A 67 0.10 -11.20 0.03
CA SER A 67 -0.55 -12.46 0.44
C SER A 67 -1.75 -12.80 -0.47
N GLY A 68 -2.57 -11.82 -0.82
CA GLY A 68 -3.68 -12.02 -1.76
C GLY A 68 -3.21 -12.54 -3.13
N LYS A 69 -2.14 -11.95 -3.68
CA LYS A 69 -1.55 -12.41 -4.95
C LYS A 69 -0.99 -13.83 -4.87
N ILE A 70 -0.39 -14.20 -3.73
CA ILE A 70 0.08 -15.57 -3.49
C ILE A 70 -1.11 -16.54 -3.46
N THR A 71 -2.15 -16.25 -2.66
CA THR A 71 -3.32 -17.12 -2.50
C THR A 71 -4.10 -17.29 -3.81
N MET A 72 -4.14 -16.25 -4.64
CA MET A 72 -4.75 -16.30 -5.98
C MET A 72 -3.87 -16.99 -7.04
N GLY A 73 -2.69 -17.51 -6.66
CA GLY A 73 -1.77 -18.18 -7.57
C GLY A 73 -1.21 -17.27 -8.66
N GLN A 74 -1.18 -15.94 -8.45
CA GLN A 74 -0.78 -14.97 -9.48
C GLN A 74 0.72 -15.05 -9.77
N LEU A 75 1.54 -15.50 -8.81
CA LEU A 75 3.00 -15.50 -8.92
C LEU A 75 3.59 -16.84 -9.38
N GLU A 76 2.75 -17.85 -9.62
CA GLU A 76 3.13 -19.25 -9.84
C GLU A 76 4.09 -19.49 -11.01
N HIS A 77 4.05 -18.64 -12.04
CA HIS A 77 4.84 -18.83 -13.26
C HIS A 77 6.10 -17.95 -13.33
N SER A 78 6.32 -17.08 -12.34
CA SER A 78 7.39 -16.06 -12.38
C SER A 78 8.74 -16.52 -11.84
N ASN A 79 8.84 -17.74 -11.30
CA ASN A 79 10.02 -18.28 -10.62
C ASN A 79 10.59 -17.35 -9.52
N MET A 80 9.73 -16.52 -8.91
CA MET A 80 10.08 -15.68 -7.77
C MET A 80 10.17 -16.51 -6.49
N SER A 81 11.32 -16.47 -5.82
CA SER A 81 11.46 -17.15 -4.52
C SER A 81 10.82 -16.35 -3.38
N PHE A 82 10.46 -17.02 -2.28
CA PHE A 82 9.96 -16.33 -1.09
C PHE A 82 10.96 -15.33 -0.52
N LYS A 83 12.27 -15.63 -0.60
CA LYS A 83 13.32 -14.72 -0.15
C LYS A 83 13.31 -13.42 -0.95
N GLU A 84 13.28 -13.52 -2.28
CA GLU A 84 13.23 -12.34 -3.16
C GLU A 84 11.93 -11.56 -2.98
N LEU A 85 10.82 -12.25 -2.70
CA LEU A 85 9.55 -11.60 -2.41
C LEU A 85 9.59 -10.81 -1.09
N GLU A 86 10.24 -11.34 -0.05
CA GLU A 86 10.47 -10.63 1.21
C GLU A 86 11.40 -9.41 1.02
N GLU A 87 12.44 -9.55 0.22
CA GLU A 87 13.32 -8.42 -0.16
C GLU A 87 12.52 -7.33 -0.91
N CYS A 88 11.71 -7.71 -1.90
CA CYS A 88 10.82 -6.79 -2.62
C CYS A 88 9.85 -6.08 -1.67
N LYS A 89 9.26 -6.83 -0.73
CA LYS A 89 8.33 -6.31 0.28
C LYS A 89 8.98 -5.25 1.16
N ALA A 90 10.22 -5.48 1.61
CA ALA A 90 10.98 -4.50 2.39
C ALA A 90 11.22 -3.21 1.59
N VAL A 91 11.60 -3.34 0.32
CA VAL A 91 11.80 -2.20 -0.59
C VAL A 91 10.49 -1.42 -0.80
N PHE A 92 9.37 -2.10 -1.04
CA PHE A 92 8.07 -1.44 -1.16
C PHE A 92 7.68 -0.67 0.10
N LYS A 93 7.86 -1.26 1.29
CA LYS A 93 7.59 -0.59 2.57
C LYS A 93 8.42 0.69 2.72
N GLN A 94 9.71 0.65 2.38
CA GLN A 94 10.59 1.81 2.43
C GLN A 94 10.20 2.89 1.40
N MET A 95 9.91 2.50 0.16
CA MET A 95 9.49 3.44 -0.89
C MET A 95 8.17 4.12 -0.54
N MET A 96 7.17 3.36 -0.09
CA MET A 96 5.87 3.92 0.25
C MET A 96 5.95 4.84 1.47
N LYS A 97 6.79 4.53 2.47
CA LYS A 97 7.08 5.44 3.58
C LYS A 97 7.65 6.78 3.09
N SER A 98 8.56 6.74 2.11
CA SER A 98 9.15 7.95 1.54
C SER A 98 8.12 8.78 0.74
N VAL A 99 7.35 8.13 -0.13
CA VAL A 99 6.37 8.79 -1.02
C VAL A 99 5.23 9.43 -0.23
N HIS A 100 4.70 8.73 0.78
CA HIS A 100 3.57 9.22 1.57
C HIS A 100 3.96 10.17 2.70
N HIS A 101 5.24 10.56 2.80
CA HIS A 101 5.69 11.66 3.65
C HIS A 101 5.01 11.67 5.02
N VAL A 102 5.31 10.65 5.84
CA VAL A 102 5.49 10.90 7.28
C VAL A 102 6.74 11.79 7.39
N ARG A 103 6.64 13.04 6.92
CA ARG A 103 7.64 14.05 7.25
C ARG A 103 7.51 14.18 8.75
N ILE A 104 8.58 13.77 9.45
CA ILE A 104 8.77 14.00 10.86
C ILE A 104 8.34 15.45 11.10
N GLU A 105 7.24 15.67 11.81
CA GLU A 105 6.93 16.99 12.32
C GLU A 105 8.16 17.40 13.13
N TYR A 106 8.83 18.48 12.73
CA TYR A 106 9.86 19.05 13.58
C TYR A 106 9.19 19.35 14.92
N PRO A 107 9.77 18.91 16.05
CA PRO A 107 9.22 19.25 17.36
C PRO A 107 9.06 20.77 17.38
N GLU A 108 7.82 21.25 17.56
CA GLU A 108 7.64 22.67 17.82
C GLU A 108 8.42 22.98 19.08
N GLU A 109 9.48 23.78 18.95
CA GLU A 109 10.20 24.33 20.08
C GLU A 109 9.15 25.06 20.92
N LYS A 110 8.77 24.44 22.05
CA LYS A 110 8.02 25.12 23.08
C LYS A 110 8.92 26.26 23.54
N THR A 111 8.71 27.45 23.00
CA THR A 111 9.17 28.69 23.61
C THR A 111 8.51 28.77 24.98
N GLU A 112 9.24 28.32 26.00
CA GLU A 112 9.03 28.68 27.38
C GLU A 112 9.19 30.21 27.45
N LYS A 113 8.07 30.92 27.49
CA LYS A 113 8.08 32.30 27.96
C LYS A 113 8.31 32.23 29.47
N GLU A 114 9.57 32.41 29.83
CA GLU A 114 10.02 32.66 31.20
C GLU A 114 9.19 33.80 31.81
N GLN A 115 8.69 33.52 33.01
CA GLN A 115 8.05 34.47 33.89
C GLN A 115 9.16 35.42 34.41
N GLU A 116 9.17 36.68 33.98
CA GLU A 116 9.86 37.72 34.73
C GLU A 116 8.86 38.33 35.73
N GLU A 117 9.00 37.92 37.00
CA GLU A 117 8.50 38.66 38.15
C GLU A 117 9.28 39.99 38.24
N GLU A 118 8.59 41.14 38.11
CA GLU A 118 9.18 42.43 38.47
C GLU A 118 9.25 42.59 40.00
N PRO A 119 10.40 42.99 40.57
CA PRO A 119 10.52 43.28 41.98
C PRO A 119 9.93 44.66 42.34
N GLN A 120 9.21 44.68 43.47
CA GLN A 120 8.60 45.86 44.10
C GLN A 120 9.58 47.04 44.29
N LYS A 121 9.05 48.25 44.13
CA LYS A 121 9.45 49.44 44.88
C LYS A 121 8.22 50.15 45.44
#